data_AF-A0A972CH16-F1
#
_entry.id   AF-A0A972CH16-F1
#
_cell.length_a   1.000
_cell.length_b   1.000
_cell.length_c   1.000
_cell.angle_alpha   90.00
_cell.angle_beta   90.00
_cell.angle_gamma   90.00
#
_symmetry.space_group_name_H-M   'P 1'
#
loop_
_entity.id
_entity.type
_entity.pdbx_description
1 polymer ?
#
loop_
_entity_poly.entity_id
_entity_poly.type
_entity_poly.pdbx_seq_one_letter_code
_entity_poly.pdbx_strand_id
1 'polypeptide(L)'
;MNPGLDAGLEIGDSILEINNIPVDSAEEVQKIVNSLKGDIRLKVSRRGNIIHLTVTPVQSADDNMYKIGVWVRNKTAGLGTLTFYNPENKTFGALGHAITDPDTGHVLKVRDGKLLSASVESVKQGTAGIPGEIRGIFYEADDPLGDLLKNTRFGIFGTTYKDIENPIYPEPLSIGYQDEVELGPAYILTTLDKNIVKKYEINIDKIEKQAKPKTKSMVISVTDEELLKKTGGIVQGMSGSPIIQNDKIIGAVTHVFVNDPTKGYGIFIEWMLQQID
;
A
#
# COMPACT_ATOMS: atom_id res chain seq x y z
N MET A 1 34.17 6.85 -5.84
CA MET A 1 34.29 5.76 -4.86
C MET A 1 32.95 5.66 -4.15
N ASN A 2 32.36 4.46 -4.08
CA ASN A 2 31.11 4.24 -3.35
C ASN A 2 31.34 3.09 -2.37
N PRO A 3 31.67 3.39 -1.10
CA PRO A 3 32.08 2.36 -0.15
C PRO A 3 31.07 1.24 0.05
N GLY A 4 29.78 1.55 0.01
CA GLY A 4 28.71 0.59 0.19
C GLY A 4 28.61 -0.37 -0.98
N LEU A 5 28.68 0.15 -2.21
CA LEU A 5 28.68 -0.67 -3.42
C LEU A 5 29.95 -1.52 -3.50
N ASP A 6 31.11 -0.95 -3.17
CA ASP A 6 32.40 -1.63 -3.14
C ASP A 6 32.41 -2.78 -2.10
N ALA A 7 31.67 -2.62 -1.01
CA ALA A 7 31.44 -3.65 0.02
C ALA A 7 30.33 -4.65 -0.31
N GLY A 8 29.66 -4.50 -1.45
CA GLY A 8 28.64 -5.43 -1.93
C GLY A 8 27.22 -5.17 -1.42
N LEU A 9 26.89 -3.96 -0.95
CA LEU A 9 25.49 -3.56 -0.73
C LEU A 9 24.74 -3.49 -2.06
N GLU A 10 23.48 -3.90 -2.04
CA GLU A 10 22.58 -3.86 -3.19
C GLU A 10 21.37 -2.96 -2.90
N ILE A 11 20.79 -2.39 -3.96
CA ILE A 11 19.50 -1.69 -3.86
C ILE A 11 18.45 -2.68 -3.36
N GLY A 12 17.73 -2.31 -2.30
CA GLY A 12 16.75 -3.17 -1.63
C GLY A 12 17.24 -3.85 -0.35
N ASP A 13 18.52 -3.72 -0.01
CA ASP A 13 19.03 -4.17 1.28
C ASP A 13 18.41 -3.36 2.44
N SER A 14 17.98 -4.06 3.49
CA SER A 14 17.56 -3.43 4.74
C SER A 14 18.68 -3.55 5.76
N ILE A 15 19.31 -2.43 6.15
CA ILE A 15 20.32 -2.40 7.22
C ILE A 15 19.59 -2.61 8.55
N LEU A 16 19.94 -3.68 9.27
CA LEU A 16 19.33 -4.05 10.54
C LEU A 16 20.19 -3.61 11.72
N GLU A 17 21.51 -3.76 11.60
CA GLU A 17 22.46 -3.42 12.66
C GLU A 17 23.76 -2.87 12.06
N ILE A 18 24.41 -1.96 12.79
CA ILE A 18 25.76 -1.47 12.55
C ILE A 18 26.61 -1.77 13.79
N ASN A 19 27.66 -2.59 13.65
CA ASN A 19 28.49 -3.06 14.78
C ASN A 19 27.64 -3.63 15.95
N ASN A 20 26.64 -4.44 15.61
CA ASN A 20 25.68 -5.06 16.55
C ASN A 20 24.75 -4.06 17.27
N ILE A 21 24.73 -2.78 16.85
CA ILE A 21 23.76 -1.79 17.32
C ILE A 21 22.60 -1.78 16.33
N PRO A 22 21.36 -2.11 16.76
CA PRO A 22 20.17 -2.02 15.92
C PRO A 22 19.98 -0.59 15.38
N VAL A 23 19.50 -0.50 14.14
CA VAL A 23 19.20 0.79 13.50
C VAL A 23 17.82 0.81 12.89
N ASP A 24 17.13 1.92 13.10
CA ASP A 24 15.71 2.06 12.80
C ASP A 24 15.42 3.25 11.87
N SER A 25 16.40 4.12 11.65
CA SER A 25 16.26 5.29 10.80
C SER A 25 17.53 5.66 10.05
N ALA A 26 17.36 6.42 8.96
CA ALA A 26 18.48 7.00 8.23
C ALA A 26 19.35 7.91 9.13
N GLU A 27 18.72 8.61 10.07
CA GLU A 27 19.38 9.48 11.05
C GLU A 27 20.25 8.67 12.02
N GLU A 28 19.75 7.53 12.51
CA GLU A 28 20.53 6.62 13.35
C GLU A 28 21.71 6.00 12.61
N VAL A 29 21.51 5.56 11.36
CA VAL A 29 22.59 5.07 10.49
C VAL A 29 23.67 6.14 10.39
N GLN A 30 23.30 7.37 10.04
CA GLN A 30 24.24 8.49 9.92
C GLN A 30 24.96 8.76 11.25
N LYS A 31 24.23 8.81 12.36
CA LYS A 31 24.79 9.06 13.70
C LYS A 31 25.79 7.99 14.11
N ILE A 32 25.46 6.70 13.93
CA ILE A 32 26.33 5.59 14.30
C ILE A 32 27.57 5.57 13.41
N VAL A 33 27.42 5.72 12.09
CA VAL A 33 28.55 5.77 11.15
C VAL A 33 29.53 6.90 11.53
N ASN A 34 29.03 8.07 11.90
CA ASN A 34 29.87 9.21 12.28
C ASN A 34 30.44 9.12 13.71
N SER A 35 29.87 8.27 14.57
CA SER A 35 30.41 8.00 15.91
C SER A 35 31.54 6.97 15.91
N LEU A 36 31.63 6.16 14.86
CA LEU A 36 32.61 5.11 14.69
C LEU A 36 33.80 5.59 13.86
N LYS A 37 34.97 4.99 14.09
CA LYS A 37 36.18 5.24 13.29
C LYS A 37 36.63 3.93 12.64
N GLY A 38 36.87 3.97 11.33
CA GLY A 38 37.31 2.81 10.55
C GLY A 38 36.16 1.92 10.10
N ASP A 39 36.47 0.66 9.82
CA ASP A 39 35.54 -0.31 9.24
C ASP A 39 34.33 -0.57 10.17
N ILE A 40 33.16 -0.66 9.56
CA ILE A 40 31.91 -1.01 10.23
C ILE A 40 31.37 -2.33 9.68
N ARG A 41 30.81 -3.15 10.56
CA ARG A 41 30.11 -4.38 10.22
C ARG A 41 28.62 -4.10 10.12
N LEU A 42 28.06 -4.29 8.94
CA LEU A 42 26.63 -4.24 8.70
C LEU A 42 26.03 -5.64 8.82
N LYS A 43 24.85 -5.71 9.43
CA LYS A 43 23.93 -6.84 9.27
C LYS A 43 22.78 -6.35 8.40
N VAL A 44 22.59 -6.98 7.25
CA VAL A 44 21.60 -6.60 6.25
C VAL A 44 20.65 -7.76 5.97
N SER A 45 19.36 -7.46 5.81
CA SER A 45 18.39 -8.38 5.24
C SER A 45 18.29 -8.14 3.73
N ARG A 46 18.74 -9.11 2.93
CA ARG A 46 18.61 -9.12 1.48
C ARG A 46 17.63 -10.20 1.06
N ARG A 47 16.47 -9.80 0.52
CA ARG A 47 15.41 -10.73 0.07
C ARG A 47 15.04 -11.80 1.12
N GLY A 48 15.08 -11.42 2.40
CA GLY A 48 14.77 -12.30 3.53
C GLY A 48 15.95 -13.07 4.13
N ASN A 49 17.12 -13.07 3.47
CA ASN A 49 18.33 -13.68 4.00
C ASN A 49 19.16 -12.66 4.79
N ILE A 50 19.78 -13.10 5.88
CA ILE A 50 20.72 -12.28 6.65
C ILE A 50 22.11 -12.37 6.01
N ILE A 51 22.68 -11.21 5.70
CA ILE A 51 24.03 -11.05 5.16
C ILE A 51 24.82 -10.15 6.12
N HIS A 52 26.12 -10.43 6.26
CA HIS A 52 27.04 -9.57 6.97
C HIS A 52 28.04 -8.97 5.99
N LEU A 53 28.20 -7.65 6.02
CA LEU A 53 29.12 -6.92 5.15
C LEU A 53 30.05 -6.06 6.01
N THR A 54 31.26 -5.82 5.54
CA THR A 54 32.19 -4.87 6.15
C THR A 54 32.35 -3.70 5.19
N VAL A 55 32.09 -2.49 5.68
CA VAL A 55 32.17 -1.25 4.89
C VAL A 55 33.16 -0.31 5.55
N THR A 56 34.00 0.36 4.77
CA THR A 56 34.88 1.43 5.26
C THR A 56 34.25 2.78 4.93
N PRO A 57 33.66 3.52 5.89
CA PRO A 57 33.09 4.83 5.63
C PRO A 57 34.16 5.81 5.13
N VAL A 58 33.80 6.67 4.19
CA VAL A 58 34.69 7.70 3.63
C VAL A 58 34.18 9.08 4.02
N GLN A 59 35.10 9.94 4.44
CA GLN A 59 34.77 11.32 4.77
C GLN A 59 34.41 12.09 3.50
N SER A 60 33.22 12.69 3.52
CA SER A 60 32.70 13.53 2.46
C SER A 60 33.35 14.92 2.50
N ALA A 61 33.80 15.40 1.35
CA ALA A 61 34.43 16.71 1.23
C ALA A 61 33.44 17.88 1.42
N ASP A 62 32.13 17.63 1.22
CA ASP A 62 31.10 18.66 1.22
C ASP A 62 30.70 19.09 2.66
N ASP A 63 30.69 18.13 3.59
CA ASP A 63 30.13 18.28 4.94
C ASP A 63 31.02 17.68 6.04
N ASN A 64 32.21 17.17 5.69
CA ASN A 64 33.15 16.50 6.60
C ASN A 64 32.56 15.29 7.35
N MET A 65 31.41 14.76 6.92
CA MET A 65 30.79 13.59 7.53
C MET A 65 31.27 12.30 6.89
N TYR A 66 31.39 11.23 7.68
CA TYR A 66 31.64 9.89 7.16
C TYR A 66 30.37 9.33 6.52
N LYS A 67 30.51 8.83 5.29
CA LYS A 67 29.44 8.26 4.48
C LYS A 67 29.83 6.89 3.96
N ILE A 68 28.85 6.00 3.87
CA ILE A 68 29.00 4.68 3.27
C ILE A 68 28.51 4.63 1.81
N GLY A 69 28.23 5.78 1.19
CA GLY A 69 27.85 5.84 -0.24
C GLY A 69 26.44 5.30 -0.56
N VAL A 70 25.55 5.19 0.42
CA VAL A 70 24.17 4.73 0.20
C VAL A 70 23.16 5.81 0.57
N TRP A 71 22.00 5.76 -0.09
CA TRP A 71 20.81 6.53 0.29
C TRP A 71 19.87 5.63 1.09
N VAL A 72 19.62 6.00 2.35
CA VAL A 72 18.75 5.23 3.25
C VAL A 72 17.33 5.81 3.19
N ARG A 73 16.35 4.99 2.78
CA ARG A 73 14.93 5.35 2.79
C ARG A 73 14.36 5.14 4.20
N ASN A 74 13.81 6.20 4.81
CA ASN A 74 13.41 6.18 6.22
C ASN A 74 11.92 5.80 6.41
N LYS A 75 11.01 6.49 5.72
CA LYS A 75 9.56 6.28 5.84
C LYS A 75 8.91 6.25 4.46
N THR A 76 7.83 5.48 4.34
CA THR A 76 6.96 5.49 3.16
C THR A 76 5.54 5.74 3.64
N ALA A 77 4.90 6.73 3.04
CA ALA A 77 3.49 7.01 3.24
C ALA A 77 2.80 6.89 1.88
N GLY A 78 1.56 6.42 1.90
CA GLY A 78 0.74 6.29 0.71
C GLY A 78 -0.72 6.48 1.08
N LEU A 79 -1.48 7.01 0.13
CA LEU A 79 -2.93 7.07 0.25
C LEU A 79 -3.51 5.74 -0.24
N GLY A 80 -4.36 5.13 0.58
CA GLY A 80 -5.02 3.86 0.28
C GLY A 80 -6.46 3.87 0.76
N THR A 81 -7.31 3.10 0.09
CA THR A 81 -8.71 2.97 0.48
C THR A 81 -8.90 1.73 1.35
N LEU A 82 -9.59 1.89 2.49
CA LEU A 82 -10.05 0.76 3.30
C LEU A 82 -11.09 -0.04 2.51
N THR A 83 -10.89 -1.36 2.42
CA THR A 83 -11.80 -2.28 1.74
C THR A 83 -12.89 -2.77 2.68
N PHE A 84 -12.49 -3.29 3.83
CA PHE A 84 -13.41 -3.79 4.84
C PHE A 84 -12.90 -3.48 6.24
N TYR A 85 -13.83 -3.46 7.18
CA TYR A 85 -13.59 -3.36 8.61
C TYR A 85 -14.46 -4.40 9.31
N ASN A 86 -13.87 -5.18 10.21
CA ASN A 86 -14.59 -6.11 11.06
C ASN A 86 -14.76 -5.49 12.46
N PRO A 87 -15.99 -5.08 12.85
CA PRO A 87 -16.22 -4.44 14.14
C PRO A 87 -16.05 -5.37 15.35
N GLU A 88 -16.15 -6.69 15.19
CA GLU A 88 -16.06 -7.64 16.31
C GLU A 88 -14.63 -7.73 16.87
N ASN A 89 -13.63 -7.67 15.99
CA ASN A 89 -12.22 -7.82 16.37
C ASN A 89 -11.35 -6.62 15.96
N LYS A 90 -11.97 -5.54 15.46
CA LYS A 90 -11.33 -4.29 15.02
C LYS A 90 -10.27 -4.47 13.96
N THR A 91 -10.37 -5.52 13.14
CA THR A 91 -9.43 -5.75 12.03
C THR A 91 -9.89 -5.04 10.77
N PHE A 92 -8.94 -4.64 9.94
CA PHE A 92 -9.23 -4.05 8.63
C PHE A 92 -8.38 -4.68 7.52
N GLY A 93 -8.86 -4.55 6.28
CA GLY A 93 -8.08 -4.80 5.08
C GLY A 93 -8.22 -3.66 4.10
N ALA A 94 -7.15 -3.38 3.35
CA ALA A 94 -7.09 -2.29 2.39
C ALA A 94 -6.28 -2.65 1.14
N LEU A 95 -6.41 -1.80 0.12
CA LEU A 95 -5.76 -1.85 -1.20
C LEU A 95 -6.13 -3.05 -2.10
N GLY A 96 -6.04 -4.29 -1.61
CA GLY A 96 -6.17 -5.49 -2.45
C GLY A 96 -4.90 -5.86 -3.24
N HIS A 97 -3.78 -5.17 -2.97
CA HIS A 97 -2.44 -5.52 -3.48
C HIS A 97 -1.34 -5.16 -2.47
N ALA A 98 -0.12 -5.61 -2.74
CA ALA A 98 1.05 -5.28 -1.92
C ALA A 98 1.50 -3.83 -2.13
N ILE A 99 1.96 -3.19 -1.06
CA ILE A 99 2.84 -2.02 -1.18
C ILE A 99 4.24 -2.53 -1.52
N THR A 100 4.76 -2.11 -2.65
CA THR A 100 6.08 -2.50 -3.14
C THR A 100 7.05 -1.32 -3.11
N ASP A 101 8.33 -1.63 -2.89
CA ASP A 101 9.40 -0.68 -3.13
C ASP A 101 9.45 -0.36 -4.64
N PRO A 102 9.39 0.93 -5.05
CA PRO A 102 9.33 1.29 -6.46
C PRO A 102 10.61 0.98 -7.25
N ASP A 103 11.76 0.88 -6.58
CA ASP A 103 13.05 0.65 -7.23
C ASP A 103 13.31 -0.85 -7.46
N THR A 104 12.80 -1.70 -6.55
CA THR A 104 13.04 -3.15 -6.60
C THR A 104 11.82 -4.00 -6.94
N GLY A 105 10.61 -3.43 -6.83
CA GLY A 105 9.34 -4.14 -6.95
C GLY A 105 9.08 -5.14 -5.82
N HIS A 106 9.92 -5.18 -4.78
CA HIS A 106 9.75 -6.10 -3.66
C HIS A 106 8.67 -5.60 -2.70
N VAL A 107 7.88 -6.55 -2.14
CA VAL A 107 6.89 -6.24 -1.10
C VAL A 107 7.61 -5.70 0.13
N LEU A 108 7.21 -4.51 0.58
CA LEU A 108 7.77 -3.90 1.78
C LEU A 108 7.37 -4.71 3.01
N LYS A 109 8.33 -5.10 3.84
CA LYS A 109 8.04 -5.72 5.14
C LYS A 109 7.54 -4.64 6.10
N VAL A 110 6.44 -4.92 6.78
CA VAL A 110 5.93 -4.04 7.83
C VAL A 110 6.72 -4.32 9.11
N ARG A 111 7.36 -3.29 9.64
CA ARG A 111 8.05 -3.35 10.94
C ARG A 111 7.28 -2.55 11.98
N ASP A 112 7.05 -1.28 11.68
CA ASP A 112 6.11 -0.41 12.37
C ASP A 112 5.36 0.36 11.29
N GLY A 113 4.03 0.23 11.27
CA GLY A 113 3.18 0.91 10.30
C GLY A 113 1.93 1.40 10.99
N LYS A 114 1.51 2.62 10.67
CA LYS A 114 0.34 3.26 11.27
C LYS A 114 -0.72 3.50 10.22
N LEU A 115 -1.98 3.28 10.60
CA LEU A 115 -3.13 3.77 9.86
C LEU A 115 -3.39 5.22 10.30
N LEU A 116 -3.34 6.16 9.36
CA LEU A 116 -3.56 7.59 9.62
C LEU A 116 -4.84 8.05 8.95
N SER A 117 -5.48 9.06 9.53
CA SER A 117 -6.59 9.77 8.89
C SER A 117 -6.08 10.60 7.71
N ALA A 118 -6.80 10.57 6.60
CA ALA A 118 -6.48 11.34 5.41
C ALA A 118 -7.75 11.94 4.81
N SER A 119 -7.61 13.12 4.21
CA SER A 119 -8.68 13.78 3.46
C SER A 119 -8.27 14.03 2.03
N VAL A 120 -9.19 13.79 1.11
CA VAL A 120 -9.00 14.11 -0.31
C VAL A 120 -9.05 15.62 -0.50
N GLU A 121 -7.93 16.20 -0.92
CA GLU A 121 -7.82 17.62 -1.25
C GLU A 121 -8.21 17.87 -2.71
N SER A 122 -7.73 17.01 -3.62
CA SER A 122 -8.04 17.12 -5.04
C SER A 122 -7.88 15.77 -5.74
N VAL A 123 -8.46 15.68 -6.95
CA VAL A 123 -8.25 14.53 -7.84
C VAL A 123 -7.69 15.03 -9.15
N LYS A 124 -6.56 14.48 -9.57
CA LYS A 124 -6.01 14.68 -10.90
C LYS A 124 -6.62 13.62 -11.82
N GLN A 125 -7.29 14.08 -12.87
CA GLN A 125 -7.92 13.22 -13.85
C GLN A 125 -6.88 12.34 -14.56
N GLY A 126 -7.21 11.06 -14.75
CA GLY A 126 -6.46 10.12 -15.56
C GLY A 126 -6.89 10.16 -17.03
N THR A 127 -5.94 9.88 -17.93
CA THR A 127 -6.17 9.73 -19.37
C THR A 127 -5.45 8.50 -19.90
N ALA A 128 -5.77 8.07 -21.11
CA ALA A 128 -5.07 6.95 -21.73
C ALA A 128 -3.55 7.20 -21.75
N GLY A 129 -2.79 6.29 -21.15
CA GLY A 129 -1.33 6.35 -21.00
C GLY A 129 -0.84 7.14 -19.77
N ILE A 130 -1.68 7.94 -19.12
CA ILE A 130 -1.31 8.79 -17.98
C ILE A 130 -2.25 8.50 -16.80
N PRO A 131 -1.81 7.75 -15.78
CA PRO A 131 -2.62 7.51 -14.59
C PRO A 131 -3.02 8.83 -13.91
N GLY A 132 -4.28 8.90 -13.51
CA GLY A 132 -4.76 9.92 -12.58
C GLY A 132 -4.39 9.56 -11.14
N GLU A 133 -4.59 10.50 -10.23
CA GLU A 133 -4.24 10.33 -8.81
C GLU A 133 -5.20 11.11 -7.89
N ILE A 134 -5.57 10.49 -6.78
CA ILE A 134 -6.17 11.17 -5.63
C ILE A 134 -5.04 11.80 -4.83
N ARG A 135 -5.12 13.11 -4.61
CA ARG A 135 -4.20 13.87 -3.76
C ARG A 135 -4.88 14.14 -2.43
N GLY A 136 -4.31 13.60 -1.37
CA GLY A 136 -4.81 13.77 -0.02
C GLY A 136 -3.78 14.41 0.89
N ILE A 137 -4.28 14.95 1.99
CA ILE A 137 -3.50 15.46 3.11
C ILE A 137 -3.73 14.54 4.31
N PHE A 138 -2.63 14.18 4.97
CA PHE A 138 -2.68 13.40 6.21
C PHE A 138 -2.92 14.35 7.37
N TYR A 139 -3.88 14.00 8.22
CA TYR A 139 -4.11 14.70 9.48
C TYR A 139 -3.61 13.85 10.64
N GLU A 140 -3.40 14.50 11.79
CA GLU A 140 -3.28 13.81 13.08
C GLU A 140 -2.19 12.73 13.10
N ALA A 141 -0.98 13.05 12.61
CA ALA A 141 0.15 12.12 12.64
C ALA A 141 0.48 11.61 14.06
N ASP A 142 0.08 12.37 15.08
CA ASP A 142 0.23 12.04 16.50
C ASP A 142 -0.97 11.26 17.10
N ASP A 143 -2.11 11.12 16.40
CA ASP A 143 -3.27 10.29 16.80
C ASP A 143 -3.61 9.25 15.70
N PRO A 144 -2.78 8.21 15.52
CA PRO A 144 -3.06 7.15 14.56
C PRO A 144 -4.38 6.43 14.83
N LEU A 145 -5.08 6.02 13.77
CA LEU A 145 -6.34 5.26 13.84
C LEU A 145 -6.12 3.77 14.18
N GLY A 146 -4.90 3.27 13.97
CA GLY A 146 -4.58 1.87 14.15
C GLY A 146 -3.15 1.50 13.74
N ASP A 147 -2.87 0.21 13.84
CA ASP A 147 -1.60 -0.39 13.45
C ASP A 147 -1.76 -1.18 12.15
N LEU A 148 -0.80 -1.00 11.25
CA LEU A 148 -0.59 -1.84 10.09
C LEU A 148 0.30 -3.02 10.50
N LEU A 149 -0.17 -4.24 10.29
CA LEU A 149 0.51 -5.45 10.78
C LEU A 149 1.06 -6.33 9.65
N LYS A 150 0.33 -6.43 8.52
CA LYS A 150 0.70 -7.27 7.38
C LYS A 150 0.64 -6.47 6.08
N ASN A 151 1.65 -6.66 5.23
CA ASN A 151 1.63 -6.23 3.83
C ASN A 151 1.87 -7.47 2.96
N THR A 152 0.85 -7.87 2.21
CA THR A 152 0.84 -9.11 1.42
C THR A 152 0.56 -8.80 -0.03
N ARG A 153 0.72 -9.80 -0.91
CA ARG A 153 0.34 -9.65 -2.32
C ARG A 153 -1.15 -9.37 -2.55
N PHE A 154 -2.01 -9.63 -1.56
CA PHE A 154 -3.47 -9.54 -1.67
C PHE A 154 -4.06 -8.41 -0.82
N GLY A 155 -3.21 -7.50 -0.32
CA GLY A 155 -3.65 -6.36 0.48
C GLY A 155 -2.79 -6.15 1.70
N ILE A 156 -3.15 -5.10 2.42
CA ILE A 156 -2.55 -4.74 3.70
C ILE A 156 -3.60 -4.88 4.80
N PHE A 157 -3.16 -5.29 5.98
CA PHE A 157 -4.06 -5.67 7.08
C PHE A 157 -3.51 -5.19 8.42
N GLY A 158 -4.42 -4.94 9.34
CA GLY A 158 -4.08 -4.41 10.65
C GLY A 158 -5.27 -4.34 11.58
N THR A 159 -5.10 -3.58 12.65
CA THR A 159 -6.11 -3.37 13.69
C THR A 159 -6.33 -1.88 13.93
N THR A 160 -7.54 -1.51 14.32
CA THR A 160 -7.88 -0.13 14.68
C THR A 160 -7.99 0.02 16.20
N TYR A 161 -7.66 1.21 16.72
CA TYR A 161 -7.81 1.50 18.15
C TYR A 161 -9.23 1.91 18.50
N LYS A 162 -9.91 2.56 17.55
CA LYS A 162 -11.27 3.07 17.64
C LYS A 162 -12.13 2.38 16.58
N ASP A 163 -13.44 2.38 16.78
CA ASP A 163 -14.35 1.84 15.79
C ASP A 163 -14.40 2.75 14.56
N ILE A 164 -14.50 2.14 13.37
CA ILE A 164 -14.64 2.87 12.11
C ILE A 164 -16.11 2.78 11.69
N GLU A 165 -16.73 3.95 11.51
CA GLU A 165 -18.10 4.06 11.03
C GLU A 165 -18.14 4.26 9.51
N ASN A 166 -19.13 3.65 8.86
CA ASN A 166 -19.43 3.89 7.45
C ASN A 166 -20.83 4.53 7.32
N PRO A 167 -20.94 5.78 6.82
CA PRO A 167 -22.22 6.48 6.78
C PRO A 167 -23.21 5.91 5.74
N ILE A 168 -22.73 5.13 4.77
CA ILE A 168 -23.58 4.50 3.75
C ILE A 168 -24.09 3.13 4.23
N TYR A 169 -23.24 2.40 4.95
CA TYR A 169 -23.53 1.06 5.47
C TYR A 169 -23.28 1.04 6.98
N PRO A 170 -24.24 1.50 7.80
CA PRO A 170 -24.10 1.51 9.25
C PRO A 170 -24.06 0.09 9.85
N GLU A 171 -24.66 -0.88 9.15
CA GLU A 171 -24.64 -2.29 9.53
C GLU A 171 -23.66 -3.08 8.65
N PRO A 172 -23.00 -4.13 9.20
CA PRO A 172 -22.09 -4.98 8.43
C PRO A 172 -22.76 -5.64 7.22
N LEU A 173 -22.04 -5.66 6.10
CA LEU A 173 -22.44 -6.42 4.91
C LEU A 173 -21.87 -7.84 4.95
N SER A 174 -22.62 -8.78 4.38
CA SER A 174 -22.10 -10.12 4.12
C SER A 174 -21.04 -10.10 3.03
N ILE A 175 -20.16 -11.09 3.04
CA ILE A 175 -19.22 -11.31 1.93
C ILE A 175 -19.87 -12.17 0.84
N GLY A 176 -19.45 -11.97 -0.40
CA GLY A 176 -19.80 -12.84 -1.52
C GLY A 176 -18.57 -13.57 -2.05
N TYR A 177 -18.67 -14.90 -2.16
CA TYR A 177 -17.61 -15.74 -2.71
C TYR A 177 -17.59 -15.67 -4.24
N GLN A 178 -16.50 -16.13 -4.88
CA GLN A 178 -16.34 -16.09 -6.34
C GLN A 178 -17.48 -16.75 -7.14
N ASP A 179 -18.19 -17.73 -6.55
CA ASP A 179 -19.32 -18.41 -7.19
C ASP A 179 -20.61 -17.58 -7.16
N GLU A 180 -20.67 -16.55 -6.32
CA GLU A 180 -21.80 -15.63 -6.18
C GLU A 180 -21.59 -14.32 -6.97
N VAL A 181 -20.43 -14.17 -7.62
CA VAL A 181 -20.12 -13.01 -8.45
C VAL A 181 -20.70 -13.22 -9.85
N GLU A 182 -21.41 -12.23 -10.35
CA GLU A 182 -22.10 -12.26 -11.64
C GLU A 182 -21.59 -11.14 -12.56
N LEU A 183 -21.62 -11.38 -13.88
CA LEU A 183 -21.33 -10.33 -14.85
C LEU A 183 -22.43 -9.27 -14.82
N GLY A 184 -22.08 -8.01 -15.07
CA GLY A 184 -23.02 -6.91 -15.12
C GLY A 184 -22.92 -5.93 -13.94
N PRO A 185 -24.02 -5.27 -13.55
CA PRO A 185 -23.99 -4.14 -12.63
C PRO A 185 -23.42 -4.47 -11.25
N ALA A 186 -22.61 -3.55 -10.74
CA ALA A 186 -22.10 -3.55 -9.38
C ALA A 186 -21.79 -2.10 -8.96
N TYR A 187 -21.26 -1.93 -7.75
CA TYR A 187 -20.87 -0.63 -7.23
C TYR A 187 -19.48 -0.67 -6.62
N ILE A 188 -18.83 0.49 -6.57
CA ILE A 188 -17.67 0.72 -5.71
C ILE A 188 -17.98 1.82 -4.69
N LEU A 189 -17.37 1.70 -3.51
CA LEU A 189 -17.31 2.83 -2.57
C LEU A 189 -15.94 3.51 -2.65
N THR A 190 -15.94 4.81 -2.87
CA THR A 190 -14.70 5.61 -2.86
C THR A 190 -14.96 7.03 -2.40
N THR A 191 -13.87 7.73 -2.06
CA THR A 191 -13.89 9.11 -1.59
C THR A 191 -13.14 9.97 -2.58
N LEU A 192 -13.81 10.95 -3.17
CA LEU A 192 -13.22 11.87 -4.17
C LEU A 192 -13.25 13.34 -3.74
N ASP A 193 -13.91 13.64 -2.63
CA ASP A 193 -14.04 15.00 -2.11
C ASP A 193 -14.04 14.94 -0.58
N LYS A 194 -12.96 15.46 0.01
CA LYS A 194 -12.71 15.46 1.45
C LYS A 194 -12.79 14.05 2.03
N ASN A 195 -13.73 13.84 2.96
CA ASN A 195 -13.96 12.59 3.67
C ASN A 195 -15.35 11.99 3.34
N ILE A 196 -15.96 12.41 2.23
CA ILE A 196 -17.31 11.97 1.87
C ILE A 196 -17.20 10.71 1.01
N VAL A 197 -17.46 9.56 1.65
CA VAL A 197 -17.62 8.29 0.94
C VAL A 197 -18.87 8.37 0.07
N LYS A 198 -18.75 7.95 -1.19
CA LYS A 198 -19.87 7.84 -2.13
C LYS A 198 -19.87 6.47 -2.80
N LYS A 199 -21.07 6.06 -3.21
CA LYS A 199 -21.32 4.87 -4.02
C LYS A 199 -21.34 5.26 -5.49
N TYR A 200 -20.58 4.54 -6.31
CA TYR A 200 -20.45 4.79 -7.75
C TYR A 200 -20.72 3.51 -8.54
N GLU A 201 -21.41 3.66 -9.66
CA GLU A 201 -21.77 2.55 -10.55
C GLU A 201 -20.59 2.05 -11.37
N ILE A 202 -20.48 0.72 -11.44
CA ILE A 202 -19.54 0.00 -12.30
C ILE A 202 -20.24 -1.20 -12.95
N ASN A 203 -19.58 -1.81 -13.92
CA ASN A 203 -19.93 -3.14 -14.43
C ASN A 203 -18.77 -4.12 -14.21
N ILE A 204 -19.10 -5.38 -13.96
CA ILE A 204 -18.19 -6.52 -13.99
C ILE A 204 -18.19 -7.08 -15.41
N ASP A 205 -17.12 -6.78 -16.14
CA ASP A 205 -16.92 -7.15 -17.55
C ASP A 205 -16.42 -8.60 -17.71
N LYS A 206 -15.65 -9.08 -16.73
CA LYS A 206 -15.05 -10.42 -16.76
C LYS A 206 -14.84 -10.94 -15.36
N ILE A 207 -15.03 -12.25 -15.18
CA ILE A 207 -14.77 -12.97 -13.94
C ILE A 207 -13.76 -14.08 -14.23
N GLU A 208 -12.73 -14.17 -13.41
CA GLU A 208 -11.69 -15.20 -13.46
C GLU A 208 -11.79 -16.07 -12.21
N LYS A 209 -12.50 -17.20 -12.31
CA LYS A 209 -12.56 -18.18 -11.22
C LYS A 209 -11.17 -18.73 -10.92
N GLN A 210 -10.84 -18.83 -9.65
CA GLN A 210 -9.49 -19.06 -9.17
C GLN A 210 -9.45 -20.17 -8.12
N ALA A 211 -8.72 -21.24 -8.42
CA ALA A 211 -8.45 -22.30 -7.44
C ALA A 211 -7.37 -21.93 -6.41
N LYS A 212 -6.62 -20.84 -6.65
CA LYS A 212 -5.57 -20.32 -5.76
C LYS A 212 -5.58 -18.79 -5.80
N PRO A 213 -5.21 -18.12 -4.70
CA PRO A 213 -5.17 -16.66 -4.63
C PRO A 213 -4.36 -16.02 -5.77
N LYS A 214 -4.99 -15.09 -6.50
CA LYS A 214 -4.36 -14.23 -7.51
C LYS A 214 -4.95 -12.82 -7.43
N THR A 215 -4.22 -11.83 -7.93
CA THR A 215 -4.57 -10.40 -7.79
C THR A 215 -5.53 -9.88 -8.86
N LYS A 216 -5.84 -10.66 -9.90
CA LYS A 216 -6.71 -10.27 -11.02
C LYS A 216 -7.88 -11.22 -11.13
N SER A 217 -8.85 -11.06 -10.24
CA SER A 217 -10.04 -11.92 -10.12
C SER A 217 -11.19 -11.48 -11.02
N MET A 218 -11.26 -10.20 -11.34
CA MET A 218 -12.28 -9.66 -12.22
C MET A 218 -11.74 -8.47 -13.01
N VAL A 219 -12.38 -8.18 -14.15
CA VAL A 219 -12.24 -6.92 -14.87
C VAL A 219 -13.51 -6.13 -14.65
N ILE A 220 -13.34 -4.86 -14.30
CA ILE A 220 -14.44 -3.92 -14.09
C ILE A 220 -14.31 -2.72 -15.02
N SER A 221 -15.44 -2.10 -15.34
CA SER A 221 -15.50 -0.81 -16.03
C SER A 221 -16.36 0.17 -15.24
N VAL A 222 -15.93 1.41 -15.11
CA VAL A 222 -16.73 2.45 -14.47
C VAL A 222 -17.79 2.96 -15.43
N THR A 223 -19.04 2.97 -14.97
CA THR A 223 -20.20 3.44 -15.74
C THR A 223 -20.79 4.72 -15.17
N ASP A 224 -20.41 5.10 -13.95
CA ASP A 224 -20.87 6.31 -13.28
C ASP A 224 -20.36 7.61 -13.92
N GLU A 225 -21.28 8.44 -14.40
CA GLU A 225 -20.96 9.69 -15.09
C GLU A 225 -20.28 10.74 -14.18
N GLU A 226 -20.64 10.80 -12.89
CA GLU A 226 -20.04 11.76 -11.94
C GLU A 226 -18.56 11.41 -11.72
N LEU A 227 -18.28 10.12 -11.48
CA LEU A 227 -16.91 9.63 -11.29
C LEU A 227 -16.08 9.83 -12.57
N LEU A 228 -16.60 9.43 -13.73
CA LEU A 228 -15.90 9.56 -15.00
C LEU A 228 -15.56 11.02 -15.30
N LYS A 229 -16.51 11.94 -15.07
CA LYS A 229 -16.29 13.38 -15.26
C LYS A 229 -15.21 13.95 -14.33
N LYS A 230 -15.17 13.49 -13.07
CA LYS A 230 -14.20 13.99 -12.07
C LYS A 230 -12.80 13.43 -12.27
N THR A 231 -12.69 12.17 -12.70
CA THR A 231 -11.44 11.40 -12.54
C THR A 231 -10.96 10.74 -13.82
N GLY A 232 -11.80 10.65 -14.85
CA GLY A 232 -11.50 9.91 -16.08
C GLY A 232 -11.64 8.38 -15.92
N GLY A 233 -12.03 7.88 -14.74
CA GLY A 233 -12.17 6.47 -14.43
C GLY A 233 -11.48 6.09 -13.13
N ILE A 234 -10.83 4.94 -13.10
CA ILE A 234 -10.07 4.46 -11.94
C ILE A 234 -8.74 5.22 -11.88
N VAL A 235 -8.43 5.79 -10.72
CA VAL A 235 -7.20 6.55 -10.49
C VAL A 235 -6.41 5.98 -9.30
N GLN A 236 -5.13 6.33 -9.21
CA GLN A 236 -4.32 5.96 -8.05
C GLN A 236 -4.95 6.51 -6.76
N GLY A 237 -4.96 5.70 -5.70
CA GLY A 237 -5.66 5.99 -4.45
C GLY A 237 -7.02 5.28 -4.32
N MET A 238 -7.69 4.95 -5.44
CA MET A 238 -8.92 4.13 -5.41
C MET A 238 -8.65 2.65 -5.16
N SER A 239 -7.39 2.22 -5.18
CA SER A 239 -7.09 0.83 -4.83
C SER A 239 -7.57 0.54 -3.42
N GLY A 240 -8.30 -0.55 -3.26
CA GLY A 240 -8.97 -0.94 -2.03
C GLY A 240 -10.42 -0.52 -1.97
N SER A 241 -10.94 0.29 -2.90
CA SER A 241 -12.37 0.60 -2.98
C SER A 241 -13.18 -0.71 -3.02
N PRO A 242 -14.06 -0.97 -2.02
CA PRO A 242 -14.81 -2.21 -1.97
C PRO A 242 -15.77 -2.28 -3.15
N ILE A 243 -15.81 -3.44 -3.78
CA ILE A 243 -16.72 -3.78 -4.86
C ILE A 243 -17.92 -4.48 -4.22
N ILE A 244 -19.11 -3.95 -4.46
CA ILE A 244 -20.37 -4.40 -3.89
C ILE A 244 -21.32 -4.86 -5.00
N GLN A 245 -21.82 -6.08 -4.90
CA GLN A 245 -22.84 -6.64 -5.79
C GLN A 245 -23.82 -7.46 -4.95
N ASN A 246 -25.13 -7.38 -5.25
CA ASN A 246 -26.18 -8.12 -4.54
C ASN A 246 -26.10 -7.94 -3.00
N ASP A 247 -25.86 -6.70 -2.55
CA ASP A 247 -25.68 -6.33 -1.13
C ASP A 247 -24.60 -7.11 -0.38
N LYS A 248 -23.58 -7.59 -1.12
CA LYS A 248 -22.40 -8.26 -0.57
C LYS A 248 -21.13 -7.55 -1.00
N ILE A 249 -20.13 -7.53 -0.12
CA ILE A 249 -18.77 -7.18 -0.50
C ILE A 249 -18.21 -8.38 -1.26
N ILE A 250 -17.92 -8.23 -2.55
CA ILE A 250 -17.40 -9.31 -3.39
C ILE A 250 -15.91 -9.17 -3.69
N GLY A 251 -15.34 -7.99 -3.46
CA GLY A 251 -13.95 -7.72 -3.79
C GLY A 251 -13.49 -6.30 -3.53
N ALA A 252 -12.32 -5.98 -4.07
CA ALA A 252 -11.73 -4.65 -4.01
C ALA A 252 -11.12 -4.28 -5.36
N VAL A 253 -11.20 -3.00 -5.73
CA VAL A 253 -10.46 -2.44 -6.87
C VAL A 253 -8.97 -2.53 -6.59
N THR A 254 -8.16 -2.89 -7.59
CA THR A 254 -6.70 -2.98 -7.46
C THR A 254 -5.99 -2.04 -8.43
N HIS A 255 -5.81 -2.45 -9.69
CA HIS A 255 -5.02 -1.73 -10.68
C HIS A 255 -5.89 -1.24 -11.83
N VAL A 256 -5.66 0.00 -12.25
CA VAL A 256 -6.24 0.58 -13.47
C VAL A 256 -5.55 0.04 -14.73
N PHE A 257 -6.27 -0.01 -15.85
CA PHE A 257 -5.68 -0.27 -17.16
C PHE A 257 -5.01 1.01 -17.68
N VAL A 258 -3.71 0.95 -17.96
CA VAL A 258 -2.93 2.14 -18.37
C VAL A 258 -3.51 2.81 -19.62
N ASN A 259 -4.01 2.03 -20.59
CA ASN A 259 -4.52 2.56 -21.85
C ASN A 259 -6.02 2.88 -21.83
N ASP A 260 -6.73 2.48 -20.77
CA ASP A 260 -8.17 2.72 -20.63
C ASP A 260 -8.49 2.95 -19.14
N PRO A 261 -8.42 4.20 -18.65
CA PRO A 261 -8.63 4.49 -17.24
C PRO A 261 -10.04 4.13 -16.77
N THR A 262 -11.01 3.98 -17.67
CA THR A 262 -12.37 3.56 -17.29
C THR A 262 -12.41 2.11 -16.82
N LYS A 263 -11.36 1.32 -17.08
CA LYS A 263 -11.28 -0.10 -16.73
C LYS A 263 -10.19 -0.40 -15.73
N GLY A 264 -10.40 -1.48 -14.98
CA GLY A 264 -9.45 -1.94 -13.99
C GLY A 264 -9.65 -3.38 -13.60
N TYR A 265 -8.82 -3.83 -12.67
CA TYR A 265 -8.89 -5.15 -12.08
C TYR A 265 -9.47 -5.08 -10.68
N GLY A 266 -10.27 -6.09 -10.32
CA GLY A 266 -10.66 -6.37 -8.95
C GLY A 266 -10.05 -7.68 -8.44
N ILE A 267 -9.87 -7.77 -7.13
CA ILE A 267 -9.53 -9.00 -6.40
C ILE A 267 -10.78 -9.49 -5.62
N PHE A 268 -11.00 -10.81 -5.53
CA PHE A 268 -12.06 -11.33 -4.67
C PHE A 268 -11.79 -11.07 -3.19
N ILE A 269 -12.86 -10.77 -2.44
CA ILE A 269 -12.77 -10.50 -1.00
C ILE A 269 -12.22 -11.71 -0.24
N GLU A 270 -12.57 -12.92 -0.66
CA GLU A 270 -12.14 -14.16 0.00
C GLU A 270 -10.61 -14.30 0.02
N TRP A 271 -9.90 -13.82 -1.02
CA TRP A 271 -8.44 -13.86 -1.05
C TRP A 271 -7.82 -12.88 -0.09
N MET A 272 -8.46 -11.74 0.14
CA MET A 272 -8.02 -10.77 1.14
C MET A 272 -8.22 -11.34 2.54
N LEU A 273 -9.39 -11.92 2.81
CA LEU A 273 -9.74 -12.46 4.14
C LEU A 273 -8.82 -13.61 4.56
N GLN A 274 -8.41 -14.47 3.62
CA GLN A 274 -7.43 -15.55 3.87
C GLN A 274 -6.04 -15.06 4.34
N GLN A 275 -5.75 -13.76 4.28
CA GLN A 275 -4.47 -13.20 4.76
C GLN A 275 -4.53 -12.69 6.20
N ILE A 276 -5.73 -12.54 6.76
CA ILE A 276 -5.92 -11.98 8.10
C ILE A 276 -5.46 -12.97 9.16
N ASP A 277 -5.70 -14.27 8.92
CA ASP A 277 -5.25 -15.39 9.75
C ASP A 277 -3.71 -15.51 9.81
#